data_AF-A0A9B0WZ08-F1
#
_entry.id   AF-A0A9B0WZ08-F1
#
_cell.length_a   1.000
_cell.length_b   1.000
_cell.length_c   1.000
_cell.angle_alpha   90.00
_cell.angle_beta   90.00
_cell.angle_gamma   90.00
#
_symmetry.space_group_name_H-M   'P 1'
#
loop_
_entity.id
_entity.type
_entity.pdbx_description
1 polymer ?
#
loop_
_entity_poly.entity_id
_entity_poly.type
_entity_poly.pdbx_seq_one_letter_code
_entity_poly.pdbx_strand_id
1 'polypeptide(L)'
;MKTKQVNLLIAFVAVVLFTFSCFCISRMTQTSNQLINCKSHILEFKENMQRLKNKTEDNRQEMMKVLNKMKFGIAQRESLSRNLVVQKKVDTTGKNETVPDAFEDLKFFLPHLRKADRIYPNVIIGKGKTGVSFAVGISTVSRGEYSYLKQTLTSVVSRMTLSEEKDSVVIVSIADSNEEYLNSVVNMIRKKFKRQVMSGSLEVISIPTSLYPNMINAKESKNSMSGEVKQVLDFCFLMLYAKSKAMYYLQLEDDIIAKYMYFTKITQFLNNITTNNWFYIEFSTLGFIGKLFRSEDLSDFVRFFLMFYKDKPIDLLLDDIFQIKKCKPSEIFRECLERNKQVRIRYKPSLFQHVGIHSSFPGREQYYKLLYTQEQEDQGTTARRRPGERALERRRQRHQWLQSSGNTGLAALRPSAAVEPLGAGARSSCLRPPPLPLPRPHAHAPLAVAAGRPPAGLVWETWGPSGSDSDI
;
A
#
# COMPACT_ATOMS: atom_id res chain seq x y z
N MET A 1 -16.71 -25.35 -91.34
CA MET A 1 -16.98 -25.59 -89.90
C MET A 1 -15.90 -25.03 -88.95
N LYS A 2 -14.62 -24.91 -89.35
CA LYS A 2 -13.52 -24.46 -88.46
C LYS A 2 -13.60 -23.00 -87.97
N THR A 3 -14.06 -22.05 -88.80
CA THR A 3 -14.13 -20.61 -88.45
C THR A 3 -15.20 -20.26 -87.40
N LYS A 4 -16.33 -20.99 -87.35
CA LYS A 4 -17.37 -20.79 -86.32
C LYS A 4 -16.91 -21.22 -84.92
N GLN A 5 -16.09 -22.27 -84.84
CA GLN A 5 -15.52 -22.73 -83.56
C GLN A 5 -14.46 -21.77 -83.01
N VAL A 6 -13.64 -21.15 -83.87
CA VAL A 6 -12.63 -20.18 -83.45
C VAL A 6 -13.27 -18.90 -82.91
N ASN A 7 -14.32 -18.38 -83.58
CA ASN A 7 -15.04 -17.20 -83.08
C ASN A 7 -15.78 -17.47 -81.76
N LEU A 8 -16.32 -18.69 -81.58
CA LEU A 8 -16.94 -19.10 -80.32
C LEU A 8 -15.91 -19.20 -79.19
N LEU A 9 -14.70 -19.70 -79.47
CA LEU A 9 -13.62 -19.78 -78.51
C LEU A 9 -13.12 -18.38 -78.10
N ILE A 10 -12.96 -17.47 -79.05
CA ILE A 10 -12.57 -16.07 -78.79
C ILE A 10 -13.65 -15.36 -77.96
N ALA A 11 -14.93 -15.54 -78.30
CA ALA A 11 -16.04 -14.98 -77.52
C ALA A 11 -16.07 -15.54 -76.09
N PHE A 12 -15.84 -16.84 -75.91
CA PHE A 12 -15.78 -17.46 -74.60
C PHE A 12 -14.61 -16.92 -73.76
N VAL A 13 -13.42 -16.79 -74.35
CA VAL A 13 -12.25 -16.19 -73.69
C VAL A 13 -12.53 -14.73 -73.29
N ALA A 14 -13.16 -13.94 -74.16
CA ALA A 14 -13.53 -12.56 -73.85
C ALA A 14 -14.51 -12.46 -72.66
N VAL A 15 -15.50 -13.35 -72.58
CA VAL A 15 -16.45 -13.40 -71.45
C VAL A 15 -15.75 -13.82 -70.16
N VAL A 16 -14.84 -14.80 -70.21
CA VAL A 16 -14.05 -15.21 -69.03
C VAL A 16 -13.15 -14.08 -68.54
N LEU A 17 -12.49 -13.35 -69.44
CA LEU A 17 -11.66 -12.20 -69.06
C LEU A 17 -12.49 -11.04 -68.49
N PHE A 18 -13.66 -10.76 -69.07
CA PHE A 18 -14.56 -9.72 -68.57
C PHE A 18 -15.10 -10.06 -67.18
N THR A 19 -15.59 -11.29 -66.98
CA THR A 19 -16.07 -11.76 -65.67
C THR A 19 -14.97 -11.80 -64.61
N PHE A 20 -13.75 -12.19 -64.98
CA PHE A 20 -12.59 -12.11 -64.08
C PHE A 20 -12.25 -10.67 -63.71
N SER A 21 -12.28 -9.73 -64.67
CA SER A 21 -12.05 -8.30 -64.41
C SER A 21 -13.10 -7.72 -63.46
N CYS A 22 -14.39 -8.00 -63.67
CA CYS A 22 -15.47 -7.60 -62.77
C CYS A 22 -15.29 -8.20 -61.36
N PHE A 23 -14.90 -9.47 -61.26
CA PHE A 23 -14.59 -10.10 -59.98
C PHE A 23 -13.41 -9.43 -59.27
N CYS A 24 -12.33 -9.10 -59.98
CA CYS A 24 -11.19 -8.37 -59.46
C CYS A 24 -11.58 -6.98 -58.94
N ILE A 25 -12.38 -6.22 -59.69
CA ILE A 25 -12.86 -4.89 -59.29
C ILE A 25 -13.75 -4.98 -58.04
N SER A 26 -14.67 -5.94 -58.01
CA SER A 26 -15.55 -6.18 -56.85
C SER A 26 -14.74 -6.53 -55.59
N ARG A 27 -13.75 -7.43 -55.72
CA ARG A 27 -12.84 -7.79 -54.62
C ARG A 27 -11.98 -6.61 -54.16
N MET A 28 -11.44 -5.82 -55.08
CA MET A 28 -10.67 -4.59 -54.76
C MET A 28 -11.51 -3.54 -54.05
N THR A 29 -12.79 -3.39 -54.45
CA THR A 29 -13.71 -2.46 -53.79
C THR A 29 -14.08 -2.94 -52.39
N GLN A 30 -14.30 -4.24 -52.22
CA GLN A 30 -14.57 -4.85 -50.92
C GLN A 30 -13.38 -4.68 -49.95
N THR A 31 -12.15 -4.93 -50.40
CA THR A 31 -10.95 -4.75 -49.58
C THR A 31 -10.68 -3.28 -49.26
N SER A 32 -10.91 -2.37 -50.21
CA SER A 32 -10.82 -0.91 -49.97
C SER A 32 -11.79 -0.45 -48.89
N ASN A 33 -13.06 -0.88 -48.98
CA ASN A 33 -14.07 -0.54 -47.96
C ASN A 33 -13.71 -1.11 -46.58
N GLN A 34 -13.18 -2.34 -46.52
CA GLN A 34 -12.69 -2.92 -45.27
C GLN A 34 -11.50 -2.14 -44.69
N LEU A 35 -10.58 -1.68 -45.55
CA LEU A 35 -9.41 -0.89 -45.14
C LEU A 35 -9.82 0.48 -44.61
N ILE A 36 -10.78 1.15 -45.26
CA ILE A 36 -11.34 2.44 -44.81
C ILE A 36 -12.01 2.27 -43.44
N ASN A 37 -12.81 1.23 -43.27
CA ASN A 37 -13.48 0.96 -42.00
C ASN A 37 -12.46 0.64 -40.89
N CYS A 38 -11.42 -0.16 -41.20
CA CYS A 38 -10.33 -0.44 -40.27
C CYS A 38 -9.57 0.84 -39.87
N LYS A 39 -9.27 1.71 -40.84
CA LYS A 39 -8.61 3.00 -40.58
C LYS A 39 -9.47 3.89 -39.69
N SER A 40 -10.80 3.93 -39.92
CA SER A 40 -11.74 4.68 -39.07
C SER A 40 -11.74 4.16 -37.63
N HIS A 41 -11.81 2.84 -37.43
CA HIS A 41 -11.76 2.24 -36.10
C HIS A 41 -10.42 2.47 -35.39
N ILE A 42 -9.30 2.45 -36.11
CA ILE A 42 -7.98 2.77 -35.53
C ILE A 42 -7.92 4.23 -35.08
N LEU A 43 -8.49 5.16 -35.87
CA LEU A 43 -8.56 6.57 -35.50
C LEU A 43 -9.45 6.80 -34.28
N GLU A 44 -10.64 6.19 -34.25
CA GLU A 44 -11.55 6.25 -33.09
C GLU A 44 -10.90 5.65 -31.83
N PHE A 45 -10.22 4.50 -31.96
CA PHE A 45 -9.48 3.90 -30.87
C PHE A 45 -8.36 4.82 -30.37
N LYS A 46 -7.61 5.44 -31.29
CA LYS A 46 -6.55 6.40 -30.95
C LYS A 46 -7.11 7.61 -30.20
N GLU A 47 -8.24 8.15 -30.64
CA GLU A 47 -8.90 9.28 -29.98
C GLU A 47 -9.41 8.90 -28.57
N ASN A 48 -10.05 7.74 -28.43
CA ASN A 48 -10.48 7.22 -27.14
C ASN A 48 -9.30 6.99 -26.17
N MET A 49 -8.19 6.46 -26.66
CA MET A 49 -6.97 6.29 -25.88
C MET A 49 -6.38 7.64 -25.44
N GLN A 50 -6.41 8.64 -26.31
CA GLN A 50 -5.94 9.98 -25.99
C GLN A 50 -6.83 10.66 -24.95
N ARG A 51 -8.15 10.50 -25.05
CA ARG A 51 -9.13 10.96 -24.05
C ARG A 51 -8.89 10.32 -22.69
N LEU A 52 -8.65 9.00 -22.65
CA LEU A 52 -8.33 8.28 -21.41
C LEU A 52 -7.01 8.75 -20.80
N LYS A 53 -5.99 9.01 -21.63
CA LYS A 53 -4.71 9.56 -21.18
C LYS A 53 -4.89 10.94 -20.53
N ASN A 54 -5.59 11.85 -21.19
CA ASN A 54 -5.85 13.20 -20.66
C ASN A 54 -6.64 13.12 -19.34
N LYS A 55 -7.72 12.31 -19.29
CA LYS A 55 -8.50 12.13 -18.07
C LYS A 55 -7.68 11.56 -16.90
N THR A 56 -6.74 10.68 -17.19
CA THR A 56 -5.84 10.12 -16.16
C THR A 56 -4.92 11.19 -15.60
N GLU A 57 -4.40 12.06 -16.45
CA GLU A 57 -3.56 13.18 -16.03
C GLU A 57 -4.34 14.20 -15.21
N ASP A 58 -5.55 14.56 -15.64
CA ASP A 58 -6.44 15.47 -14.90
C ASP A 58 -6.73 14.92 -13.49
N ASN A 59 -7.06 13.62 -13.39
CA ASN A 59 -7.29 12.96 -12.10
C ASN A 59 -6.05 13.00 -11.20
N ARG A 60 -4.85 12.80 -11.77
CA ARG A 60 -3.58 12.85 -11.04
C ARG A 60 -3.30 14.25 -10.49
N GLN A 61 -3.52 15.29 -11.31
CA GLN A 61 -3.34 16.68 -10.90
C GLN A 61 -4.32 17.08 -9.81
N GLU A 62 -5.60 16.72 -9.96
CA GLU A 62 -6.61 16.96 -8.94
C GLU A 62 -6.29 16.23 -7.62
N MET A 63 -5.80 14.98 -7.67
CA MET A 63 -5.36 14.29 -6.45
C MET A 63 -4.18 15.00 -5.76
N MET A 64 -3.19 15.47 -6.51
CA MET A 64 -2.06 16.24 -5.95
C MET A 64 -2.52 17.58 -5.37
N LYS A 65 -3.47 18.25 -6.03
CA LYS A 65 -4.08 19.49 -5.56
C LYS A 65 -4.88 19.27 -4.27
N VAL A 66 -5.62 18.17 -4.17
CA VAL A 66 -6.34 17.76 -2.96
C VAL A 66 -5.35 17.50 -1.82
N LEU A 67 -4.28 16.75 -2.07
CA LEU A 67 -3.23 16.49 -1.08
C LEU A 67 -2.58 17.79 -0.58
N ASN A 68 -2.26 18.72 -1.49
CA ASN A 68 -1.71 20.02 -1.13
C ASN A 68 -2.71 20.86 -0.33
N LYS A 69 -3.98 20.91 -0.75
CA LYS A 69 -5.04 21.63 -0.03
C LYS A 69 -5.25 21.07 1.39
N MET A 70 -5.19 19.75 1.55
CA MET A 70 -5.22 19.10 2.87
C MET A 70 -4.02 19.51 3.72
N LYS A 71 -2.81 19.50 3.15
CA LYS A 71 -1.58 19.94 3.83
C LYS A 71 -1.72 21.36 4.38
N PHE A 72 -2.26 22.29 3.59
CA PHE A 72 -2.53 23.66 4.05
C PHE A 72 -3.64 23.72 5.12
N GLY A 73 -4.75 23.00 4.93
CA GLY A 73 -5.85 22.99 5.89
C GLY A 73 -5.46 22.43 7.26
N ILE A 74 -4.61 21.39 7.28
CA ILE A 74 -4.09 20.80 8.52
C ILE A 74 -3.08 21.75 9.17
N ALA A 75 -2.16 22.35 8.41
CA ALA A 75 -1.22 23.34 8.93
C ALA A 75 -1.92 24.57 9.55
N GLN A 76 -3.03 25.03 8.94
CA GLN A 76 -3.85 26.11 9.48
C GLN A 76 -4.57 25.71 10.78
N ARG A 77 -5.05 24.46 10.88
CA ARG A 77 -5.63 23.94 12.13
C ARG A 77 -4.57 23.80 13.22
N GLU A 78 -3.38 23.32 12.87
CA GLU A 78 -2.25 23.24 13.82
C GLU A 78 -1.82 24.63 14.32
N SER A 79 -1.86 25.68 13.47
CA SER A 79 -1.54 27.04 13.90
C SER A 79 -2.66 27.63 14.78
N LEU A 80 -3.94 27.41 14.44
CA LEU A 80 -5.08 27.80 15.26
C LEU A 80 -5.08 27.10 16.62
N SER A 81 -4.85 25.78 16.65
CA SER A 81 -4.73 24.99 17.88
C SER A 81 -3.55 25.46 18.73
N ARG A 82 -2.40 25.78 18.13
CA ARG A 82 -1.27 26.39 18.84
C ARG A 82 -1.63 27.76 19.42
N ASN A 83 -2.31 28.62 18.66
CA ASN A 83 -2.71 29.94 19.13
C ASN A 83 -3.72 29.86 20.29
N LEU A 84 -4.70 28.94 20.22
CA LEU A 84 -5.64 28.67 21.31
C LEU A 84 -4.95 28.14 22.56
N VAL A 85 -3.96 27.25 22.42
CA VAL A 85 -3.16 26.74 23.55
C VAL A 85 -2.29 27.85 24.15
N VAL A 86 -1.70 28.73 23.34
CA VAL A 86 -0.93 29.89 23.80
C VAL A 86 -1.83 30.86 24.56
N GLN A 87 -3.05 31.12 24.06
CA GLN A 87 -4.04 31.95 24.75
C GLN A 87 -4.48 31.37 26.09
N LYS A 88 -4.67 30.04 26.17
CA LYS A 88 -5.02 29.34 27.43
C LYS A 88 -3.86 29.25 28.43
N LYS A 89 -2.61 29.30 27.98
CA LYS A 89 -1.40 29.28 28.83
C LYS A 89 -1.10 30.61 29.51
N VAL A 90 -1.72 31.71 29.07
CA VAL A 90 -1.56 33.01 29.73
C VAL A 90 -2.24 33.03 31.11
N ASP A 91 -3.16 32.09 31.40
CA ASP A 91 -3.88 32.04 32.69
C ASP A 91 -3.48 30.89 33.64
N THR A 92 -2.46 30.07 33.35
CA THR A 92 -1.97 29.07 34.32
C THR A 92 -0.49 28.73 34.14
N THR A 93 0.29 29.05 35.16
CA THR A 93 1.70 28.67 35.32
C THR A 93 1.83 27.15 35.43
N GLY A 94 2.40 26.50 34.42
CA GLY A 94 2.72 25.07 34.46
C GLY A 94 3.29 24.54 33.13
N LYS A 95 4.57 24.14 33.15
CA LYS A 95 5.30 23.58 32.00
C LYS A 95 4.58 22.34 31.43
N ASN A 96 4.00 22.48 30.24
CA ASN A 96 3.71 21.38 29.33
C ASN A 96 4.04 21.86 27.92
N GLU A 97 5.21 21.48 27.39
CA GLU A 97 5.54 21.67 25.98
C GLU A 97 4.55 20.86 25.13
N THR A 98 3.53 21.53 24.60
CA THR A 98 2.54 20.95 23.70
C THR A 98 3.21 20.69 22.35
N VAL A 99 3.68 19.45 22.18
CA VAL A 99 4.07 18.86 20.90
C VAL A 99 2.93 19.11 19.91
N PRO A 100 3.19 19.61 18.67
CA PRO A 100 2.18 19.69 17.63
C PRO A 100 1.45 18.36 17.53
N ASP A 101 0.12 18.37 17.63
CA ASP A 101 -0.67 17.15 17.75
C ASP A 101 -0.50 16.30 16.49
N ALA A 102 0.45 15.36 16.55
CA ALA A 102 0.80 14.45 15.46
C ALA A 102 -0.41 13.61 15.00
N PHE A 103 -1.51 13.62 15.75
CA PHE A 103 -2.73 12.89 15.49
C PHE A 103 -3.86 13.78 14.94
N GLU A 104 -3.63 15.07 14.65
CA GLU A 104 -4.59 15.93 13.94
C GLU A 104 -4.89 15.40 12.53
N ASP A 105 -3.88 14.79 11.88
CA ASP A 105 -4.07 14.07 10.62
C ASP A 105 -5.22 13.04 10.78
N LEU A 106 -5.28 12.29 11.90
CA LEU A 106 -6.34 11.31 12.14
C LEU A 106 -7.73 11.95 12.30
N LYS A 107 -7.86 13.08 13.03
CA LYS A 107 -9.16 13.78 13.22
C LYS A 107 -9.75 14.28 11.90
N PHE A 108 -8.89 14.56 10.92
CA PHE A 108 -9.32 14.98 9.59
C PHE A 108 -9.99 13.82 8.84
N PHE A 109 -9.32 12.67 8.73
CA PHE A 109 -9.79 11.51 7.95
C PHE A 109 -10.77 10.60 8.68
N LEU A 110 -10.81 10.66 10.02
CA LEU A 110 -11.64 9.82 10.88
C LEU A 110 -12.59 10.72 11.69
N PRO A 111 -13.75 11.12 11.14
CA PRO A 111 -14.63 12.12 11.75
C PRO A 111 -15.13 11.75 13.15
N HIS A 112 -15.26 10.45 13.47
CA HIS A 112 -15.64 9.98 14.79
C HIS A 112 -14.65 10.38 15.88
N LEU A 113 -13.38 10.60 15.52
CA LEU A 113 -12.33 11.03 16.46
C LEU A 113 -12.39 12.52 16.81
N ARG A 114 -13.20 13.34 16.10
CA ARG A 114 -13.32 14.77 16.41
C ARG A 114 -13.97 15.04 17.77
N LYS A 115 -14.74 14.08 18.26
CA LYS A 115 -15.38 14.12 19.59
C LYS A 115 -14.50 13.48 20.67
N ALA A 116 -13.37 12.88 20.31
CA ALA A 116 -12.47 12.27 21.28
C ALA A 116 -11.57 13.35 21.88
N ASP A 117 -11.53 13.44 23.21
CA ASP A 117 -10.74 14.44 23.94
C ASP A 117 -9.23 14.33 23.65
N ARG A 118 -8.74 13.10 23.45
CA ARG A 118 -7.33 12.84 23.13
C ARG A 118 -7.17 11.58 22.28
N ILE A 119 -6.44 11.71 21.19
CA ILE A 119 -5.99 10.58 20.35
C ILE A 119 -4.52 10.40 20.65
N TYR A 120 -4.23 9.61 21.67
CA TYR A 120 -2.88 9.33 22.13
C TYR A 120 -2.86 7.91 22.71
N PRO A 121 -1.70 7.22 22.76
CA PRO A 121 -1.67 5.88 23.31
C PRO A 121 -2.25 5.80 24.73
N ASN A 122 -3.06 4.77 25.01
CA ASN A 122 -3.65 4.58 26.35
C ASN A 122 -2.58 4.15 27.36
N VAL A 123 -1.63 3.34 26.90
CA VAL A 123 -0.50 2.86 27.68
C VAL A 123 0.78 3.33 26.99
N ILE A 124 1.71 3.86 27.78
CA ILE A 124 3.07 4.17 27.34
C ILE A 124 4.03 3.65 28.40
N ILE A 125 4.93 2.77 27.99
CA ILE A 125 5.98 2.22 28.85
C ILE A 125 7.31 2.47 28.17
N GLY A 126 8.10 3.35 28.76
CA GLY A 126 9.42 3.74 28.26
C GLY A 126 9.83 5.07 28.87
N LYS A 127 10.86 5.70 28.30
CA LYS A 127 11.37 6.99 28.76
C LYS A 127 11.05 8.15 27.82
N GLY A 128 10.24 7.92 26.78
CA GLY A 128 9.86 8.97 25.84
C GLY A 128 11.06 9.49 25.06
N LYS A 129 12.00 8.61 24.68
CA LYS A 129 13.25 8.98 24.01
C LYS A 129 12.97 9.68 22.68
N THR A 130 13.68 10.77 22.43
CA THR A 130 13.59 11.64 21.25
C THR A 130 14.99 12.07 20.81
N GLY A 131 15.11 12.67 19.62
CA GLY A 131 16.39 13.18 19.10
C GLY A 131 17.39 12.11 18.68
N VAL A 132 16.91 10.89 18.37
CA VAL A 132 17.75 9.78 17.89
C VAL A 132 17.75 9.70 16.36
N SER A 133 18.69 8.97 15.78
CA SER A 133 18.70 8.76 14.33
C SER A 133 17.55 7.88 13.85
N PHE A 134 17.20 6.82 14.58
CA PHE A 134 16.20 5.84 14.10
C PHE A 134 15.09 5.55 15.11
N ALA A 135 13.85 5.56 14.61
CA ALA A 135 12.70 4.93 15.25
C ALA A 135 12.35 3.63 14.51
N VAL A 136 12.37 2.51 15.21
CA VAL A 136 12.02 1.19 14.65
C VAL A 136 10.64 0.80 15.15
N GLY A 137 9.63 0.85 14.28
CA GLY A 137 8.26 0.53 14.61
C GLY A 137 7.93 -0.95 14.40
N ILE A 138 7.32 -1.60 15.39
CA ILE A 138 6.80 -2.98 15.31
C ILE A 138 5.35 -2.96 15.81
N SER A 139 4.39 -3.38 14.99
CA SER A 139 3.00 -3.56 15.44
C SER A 139 2.71 -5.03 15.76
N THR A 140 1.92 -5.29 16.80
CA THR A 140 1.62 -6.64 17.27
C THR A 140 0.14 -6.77 17.64
N VAL A 141 -0.43 -7.95 17.38
CA VAL A 141 -1.82 -8.33 17.67
C VAL A 141 -1.88 -9.74 18.23
N SER A 142 -2.95 -10.06 18.96
CA SER A 142 -3.16 -11.40 19.50
C SER A 142 -3.42 -12.41 18.38
N ARG A 143 -2.79 -13.59 18.49
CA ARG A 143 -2.99 -14.73 17.58
C ARG A 143 -3.34 -16.00 18.36
N GLY A 144 -4.10 -15.84 19.44
CA GLY A 144 -4.42 -16.93 20.37
C GLY A 144 -3.16 -17.37 21.11
N GLU A 145 -2.80 -18.65 20.99
CA GLU A 145 -1.67 -19.24 21.70
C GLU A 145 -0.30 -18.91 21.09
N TYR A 146 -0.28 -18.34 19.88
CA TYR A 146 0.96 -18.05 19.16
C TYR A 146 1.41 -16.60 19.37
N SER A 147 2.71 -16.42 19.64
CA SER A 147 3.33 -15.08 19.74
C SER A 147 4.74 -15.09 19.16
N TYR A 148 4.96 -14.28 18.13
CA TYR A 148 6.27 -14.11 17.49
C TYR A 148 7.08 -12.95 18.07
N LEU A 149 6.40 -11.99 18.71
CA LEU A 149 6.98 -10.73 19.18
C LEU A 149 8.23 -10.89 20.03
N LYS A 150 8.23 -11.84 20.97
CA LYS A 150 9.39 -12.10 21.84
C LYS A 150 10.63 -12.47 21.02
N GLN A 151 10.46 -13.34 20.01
CA GLN A 151 11.55 -13.78 19.15
C GLN A 151 12.04 -12.63 18.28
N THR A 152 11.11 -11.88 17.69
CA THR A 152 11.39 -10.70 16.87
C THR A 152 12.17 -9.64 17.66
N LEU A 153 11.69 -9.24 18.83
CA LEU A 153 12.38 -8.27 19.69
C LEU A 153 13.76 -8.75 20.12
N THR A 154 13.88 -10.04 20.46
CA THR A 154 15.19 -10.62 20.79
C THR A 154 16.13 -10.48 19.60
N SER A 155 15.67 -10.79 18.38
CA SER A 155 16.48 -10.68 17.17
C SER A 155 16.84 -9.25 16.80
N VAL A 156 15.91 -8.31 16.96
CA VAL A 156 16.10 -6.89 16.64
C VAL A 156 17.09 -6.25 17.62
N VAL A 157 16.85 -6.42 18.92
CA VAL A 157 17.66 -5.76 19.96
C VAL A 157 19.04 -6.38 20.11
N SER A 158 19.17 -7.71 20.11
CA SER A 158 20.48 -8.36 20.34
C SER A 158 21.46 -8.24 19.17
N ARG A 159 21.00 -7.81 18.00
CA ARG A 159 21.82 -7.63 16.79
C ARG A 159 22.17 -6.17 16.50
N MET A 160 21.89 -5.28 17.47
CA MET A 160 22.41 -3.91 17.53
C MET A 160 23.63 -3.86 18.46
N THR A 161 24.57 -2.98 18.14
CA THR A 161 25.61 -2.55 19.08
C THR A 161 25.03 -1.59 20.13
N LEU A 162 25.77 -1.39 21.24
CA LEU A 162 25.34 -0.44 22.29
C LEU A 162 25.20 1.00 21.79
N SER A 163 26.04 1.42 20.83
CA SER A 163 25.96 2.76 20.23
C SER A 163 24.70 2.90 19.37
N GLU A 164 24.40 1.89 18.55
CA GLU A 164 23.19 1.89 17.71
C GLU A 164 21.91 1.84 18.55
N GLU A 165 21.90 1.06 19.63
CA GLU A 165 20.79 1.06 20.58
C GLU A 165 20.63 2.42 21.29
N LYS A 166 21.75 3.09 21.62
CA LYS A 166 21.73 4.44 22.19
C LYS A 166 21.24 5.48 21.18
N ASP A 167 21.46 5.28 19.89
CA ASP A 167 21.02 6.16 18.80
C ASP A 167 19.73 5.67 18.10
N SER A 168 18.94 4.84 18.78
CA SER A 168 17.63 4.42 18.29
C SER A 168 16.61 4.25 19.39
N VAL A 169 15.35 4.14 18.97
CA VAL A 169 14.22 3.71 19.81
C VAL A 169 13.42 2.66 19.06
N VAL A 170 13.24 1.50 19.67
CA VAL A 170 12.31 0.46 19.18
C VAL A 170 10.96 0.72 19.83
N ILE A 171 9.90 0.84 19.03
CA ILE A 171 8.54 1.13 19.49
C ILE A 171 7.65 -0.04 19.14
N VAL A 172 7.14 -0.71 20.17
CA VAL A 172 6.17 -1.79 20.03
C VAL A 172 4.76 -1.23 20.20
N SER A 173 3.97 -1.27 19.14
CA SER A 173 2.57 -0.87 19.14
C SER A 173 1.66 -2.08 19.32
N ILE A 174 0.98 -2.15 20.46
CA ILE A 174 -0.04 -3.16 20.74
C ILE A 174 -1.34 -2.68 20.10
N ALA A 175 -1.71 -3.30 18.99
CA ALA A 175 -2.88 -2.94 18.20
C ALA A 175 -4.06 -3.89 18.50
N ASP A 176 -4.26 -4.26 19.76
CA ASP A 176 -5.29 -5.21 20.18
C ASP A 176 -6.12 -4.61 21.32
N SER A 177 -7.42 -4.90 21.34
CA SER A 177 -8.33 -4.45 22.40
C SER A 177 -8.37 -5.41 23.61
N ASN A 178 -7.76 -6.60 23.51
CA ASN A 178 -7.70 -7.56 24.59
C ASN A 178 -6.71 -7.11 25.67
N GLU A 179 -7.24 -6.78 26.86
CA GLU A 179 -6.45 -6.33 28.01
C GLU A 179 -5.50 -7.41 28.56
N GLU A 180 -5.89 -8.69 28.55
CA GLU A 180 -5.03 -9.79 28.97
C GLU A 180 -3.81 -9.91 28.07
N TYR A 181 -4.02 -9.82 26.75
CA TYR A 181 -2.94 -9.81 25.78
C TYR A 181 -2.02 -8.60 25.97
N LEU A 182 -2.58 -7.41 26.14
CA LEU A 182 -1.81 -6.19 26.45
C LEU A 182 -0.93 -6.40 27.69
N ASN A 183 -1.52 -6.86 28.79
CA ASN A 183 -0.80 -7.11 30.04
C ASN A 183 0.28 -8.17 29.86
N SER A 184 0.01 -9.23 29.08
CA SER A 184 0.99 -10.28 28.78
C SER A 184 2.22 -9.73 28.04
N VAL A 185 2.02 -8.89 27.02
CA VAL A 185 3.09 -8.26 26.24
C VAL A 185 3.88 -7.29 27.11
N VAL A 186 3.20 -6.43 27.87
CA VAL A 186 3.83 -5.48 28.80
C VAL A 186 4.70 -6.21 29.82
N ASN A 187 4.19 -7.27 30.45
CA ASN A 187 4.92 -8.04 31.44
C ASN A 187 6.12 -8.77 30.82
N MET A 188 5.95 -9.35 29.63
CA MET A 188 7.03 -9.97 28.88
C MET A 188 8.15 -8.96 28.60
N ILE A 189 7.80 -7.76 28.14
CA ILE A 189 8.78 -6.71 27.81
C ILE A 189 9.49 -6.19 29.07
N ARG A 190 8.75 -5.88 30.14
CA ARG A 190 9.33 -5.44 31.41
C ARG A 190 10.28 -6.47 32.02
N LYS A 191 9.97 -7.77 31.88
CA LYS A 191 10.79 -8.86 32.45
C LYS A 191 12.02 -9.16 31.59
N LYS A 192 11.88 -9.26 30.27
CA LYS A 192 12.97 -9.71 29.37
C LYS A 192 13.83 -8.57 28.81
N PHE A 193 13.26 -7.38 28.64
CA PHE A 193 13.94 -6.22 28.05
C PHE A 193 14.04 -5.05 29.05
N LYS A 194 14.19 -5.37 30.34
CA LYS A 194 14.26 -4.39 31.44
C LYS A 194 15.30 -3.30 31.16
N ARG A 195 16.49 -3.68 30.68
CA ARG A 195 17.58 -2.74 30.38
C ARG A 195 17.16 -1.71 29.33
N GLN A 196 16.55 -2.17 28.23
CA GLN A 196 16.14 -1.33 27.11
C GLN A 196 14.98 -0.41 27.47
N VAL A 197 14.03 -0.91 28.26
CA VAL A 197 12.92 -0.09 28.79
C VAL A 197 13.46 0.98 29.74
N MET A 198 14.42 0.64 30.60
CA MET A 198 15.02 1.59 31.55
C MET A 198 15.88 2.65 30.86
N SER A 199 16.62 2.30 29.81
CA SER A 199 17.43 3.24 29.01
C SER A 199 16.59 4.06 28.03
N GLY A 200 15.34 3.67 27.78
CA GLY A 200 14.46 4.29 26.79
C GLY A 200 14.71 3.85 25.35
N SER A 201 15.57 2.86 25.10
CA SER A 201 15.79 2.30 23.76
C SER A 201 14.67 1.36 23.31
N LEU A 202 13.81 0.90 24.22
CA LEU A 202 12.59 0.17 23.91
C LEU A 202 11.39 0.83 24.59
N GLU A 203 10.33 1.05 23.81
CA GLU A 203 9.09 1.66 24.24
C GLU A 203 7.90 0.80 23.81
N VAL A 204 6.87 0.72 24.65
CA VAL A 204 5.63 -0.01 24.37
C VAL A 204 4.48 0.97 24.43
N ILE A 205 3.65 0.97 23.40
CA ILE A 205 2.43 1.76 23.33
C ILE A 205 1.23 0.86 23.06
N SER A 206 0.03 1.27 23.50
CA SER A 206 -1.22 0.66 23.06
C SER A 206 -2.03 1.63 22.21
N ILE A 207 -2.58 1.14 21.10
CA ILE A 207 -3.43 1.94 20.23
C ILE A 207 -4.81 2.11 20.87
N PRO A 208 -5.35 3.34 20.97
CA PRO A 208 -6.68 3.56 21.52
C PRO A 208 -7.75 2.85 20.70
N THR A 209 -8.69 2.18 21.38
CA THR A 209 -9.83 1.51 20.74
C THR A 209 -10.72 2.50 19.99
N SER A 210 -10.74 3.77 20.40
CA SER A 210 -11.46 4.85 19.72
C SER A 210 -11.00 5.05 18.27
N LEU A 211 -9.77 4.64 17.91
CA LEU A 211 -9.28 4.65 16.53
C LEU A 211 -10.21 3.86 15.59
N TYR A 212 -10.81 2.78 16.08
CA TYR A 212 -11.65 1.88 15.29
C TYR A 212 -13.15 2.10 15.60
N PRO A 213 -13.92 2.72 14.69
CA PRO A 213 -15.32 3.08 14.96
C PRO A 213 -16.24 1.86 15.16
N ASN A 214 -15.89 0.69 14.60
CA ASN A 214 -16.77 -0.49 14.58
C ASN A 214 -16.52 -1.49 15.72
N MET A 215 -15.51 -1.28 16.57
CA MET A 215 -15.22 -2.19 17.70
C MET A 215 -16.14 -1.96 18.90
N ILE A 216 -16.81 -0.79 18.97
CA ILE A 216 -17.63 -0.36 20.11
C ILE A 216 -19.00 -1.06 20.13
N ASN A 217 -19.49 -1.56 18.98
CA ASN A 217 -20.81 -2.19 18.84
C ASN A 217 -20.72 -3.66 18.40
N ALA A 218 -19.79 -4.42 19.00
CA ALA A 218 -19.48 -5.80 18.62
C ALA A 218 -20.59 -6.84 18.92
N LYS A 219 -21.76 -6.42 19.44
CA LYS A 219 -22.87 -7.36 19.69
C LYS A 219 -23.74 -7.65 18.47
N GLU A 220 -23.82 -6.80 17.43
CA GLU A 220 -24.89 -6.97 16.43
C GLU A 220 -24.63 -6.50 14.98
N SER A 221 -23.43 -6.61 14.39
CA SER A 221 -23.36 -6.39 12.92
C SER A 221 -22.37 -7.26 12.15
N LYS A 222 -22.84 -7.73 10.99
CA LYS A 222 -22.11 -8.43 9.92
C LYS A 222 -21.00 -7.56 9.26
N ASN A 223 -20.69 -6.39 9.80
CA ASN A 223 -19.72 -5.42 9.26
C ASN A 223 -18.52 -5.21 10.21
N SER A 224 -17.88 -6.30 10.63
CA SER A 224 -16.57 -6.22 11.27
C SER A 224 -15.57 -5.58 10.30
N MET A 225 -14.77 -4.63 10.80
CA MET A 225 -13.71 -3.99 10.02
C MET A 225 -12.74 -5.06 9.50
N SER A 226 -12.42 -5.04 8.20
CA SER A 226 -11.44 -6.01 7.69
C SER A 226 -10.09 -5.78 8.35
N GLY A 227 -9.33 -6.86 8.58
CA GLY A 227 -8.01 -6.73 9.20
C GLY A 227 -7.02 -5.91 8.36
N GLU A 228 -7.25 -5.78 7.04
CA GLU A 228 -6.41 -4.98 6.15
C GLU A 228 -6.60 -3.49 6.42
N VAL A 229 -7.87 -3.07 6.55
CA VAL A 229 -8.22 -1.69 6.95
C VAL A 229 -7.64 -1.39 8.33
N LYS A 230 -7.78 -2.35 9.26
CA LYS A 230 -7.22 -2.21 10.60
C LYS A 230 -5.70 -2.05 10.56
N GLN A 231 -4.98 -2.89 9.81
CA GLN A 231 -3.53 -2.83 9.68
C GLN A 231 -3.04 -1.50 9.11
N VAL A 232 -3.74 -0.92 8.12
CA VAL A 232 -3.41 0.42 7.60
C VAL A 232 -3.50 1.46 8.72
N LEU A 233 -4.56 1.42 9.54
CA LEU A 233 -4.73 2.33 10.67
C LEU A 233 -3.66 2.12 11.76
N ASP A 234 -3.34 0.87 12.07
CA ASP A 234 -2.31 0.50 13.05
C ASP A 234 -0.96 1.13 12.69
N PHE A 235 -0.54 0.96 11.43
CA PHE A 235 0.71 1.51 10.94
C PHE A 235 0.67 3.04 10.82
N CYS A 236 -0.43 3.64 10.38
CA CYS A 236 -0.56 5.09 10.36
C CYS A 236 -0.39 5.69 11.75
N PHE A 237 -1.03 5.10 12.76
CA PHE A 237 -0.92 5.55 14.15
C PHE A 237 0.53 5.45 14.66
N LEU A 238 1.20 4.31 14.41
CA LEU A 238 2.59 4.10 14.81
C LEU A 238 3.55 5.06 14.10
N MET A 239 3.37 5.30 12.80
CA MET A 239 4.17 6.27 12.03
C MET A 239 4.03 7.68 12.61
N LEU A 240 2.80 8.13 12.92
CA LEU A 240 2.57 9.45 13.52
C LEU A 240 3.21 9.56 14.91
N TYR A 241 3.10 8.52 15.72
CA TYR A 241 3.72 8.47 17.04
C TYR A 241 5.25 8.54 16.98
N ALA A 242 5.87 7.86 16.01
CA ALA A 242 7.31 7.81 15.83
C ALA A 242 7.91 9.08 15.21
N LYS A 243 7.10 9.86 14.48
CA LYS A 243 7.54 11.03 13.69
C LYS A 243 8.43 12.01 14.44
N SER A 244 8.08 12.35 15.69
CA SER A 244 8.81 13.35 16.49
C SER A 244 10.01 12.78 17.25
N LYS A 245 10.25 11.46 17.18
CA LYS A 245 11.28 10.79 17.98
C LYS A 245 12.62 10.67 17.27
N ALA A 246 12.62 10.56 15.94
CA ALA A 246 13.81 10.20 15.18
C ALA A 246 13.91 10.88 13.81
N MET A 247 15.10 10.88 13.22
CA MET A 247 15.33 11.35 11.84
C MET A 247 14.76 10.40 10.78
N TYR A 248 14.89 9.09 11.02
CA TYR A 248 14.37 8.04 10.14
C TYR A 248 13.41 7.11 10.88
N TYR A 249 12.41 6.61 10.14
CA TYR A 249 11.46 5.61 10.63
C TYR A 249 11.61 4.32 9.83
N LEU A 250 11.84 3.20 10.52
CA LEU A 250 11.90 1.86 9.95
C LEU A 250 10.68 1.06 10.38
N GLN A 251 9.84 0.67 9.44
CA GLN A 251 8.70 -0.19 9.69
C GLN A 251 9.09 -1.68 9.68
N LEU A 252 8.71 -2.40 10.72
CA LEU A 252 8.81 -3.86 10.84
C LEU A 252 7.49 -4.46 11.32
N GLU A 253 7.42 -5.79 11.28
CA GLU A 253 6.32 -6.61 11.81
C GLU A 253 6.82 -7.47 12.98
N ASP A 254 5.91 -8.05 13.75
CA ASP A 254 6.23 -8.80 14.97
C ASP A 254 6.66 -10.25 14.71
N ASP A 255 6.76 -10.68 13.45
CA ASP A 255 7.04 -12.04 13.00
C ASP A 255 8.25 -12.12 12.05
N ILE A 256 9.30 -11.37 12.38
CA ILE A 256 10.54 -11.31 11.61
C ILE A 256 11.77 -11.73 12.40
N ILE A 257 12.80 -12.16 11.68
CA ILE A 257 14.16 -12.32 12.18
C ILE A 257 15.07 -11.37 11.40
N ALA A 258 15.62 -10.38 12.10
CA ALA A 258 16.58 -9.43 11.54
C ALA A 258 17.94 -10.10 11.33
N LYS A 259 18.66 -9.87 10.23
CA LYS A 259 20.02 -10.39 9.98
C LYS A 259 21.03 -9.86 11.01
N TYR A 260 22.14 -10.57 11.17
CA TYR A 260 23.25 -10.09 12.00
C TYR A 260 23.78 -8.75 11.46
N MET A 261 24.03 -7.81 12.38
CA MET A 261 24.43 -6.42 12.10
C MET A 261 23.55 -5.70 11.08
N TYR A 262 22.25 -6.00 11.06
CA TYR A 262 21.34 -5.34 10.12
C TYR A 262 21.36 -3.81 10.27
N PHE A 263 21.49 -3.31 11.50
CA PHE A 263 21.47 -1.88 11.79
C PHE A 263 22.72 -1.19 11.22
N THR A 264 23.88 -1.81 11.41
CA THR A 264 25.15 -1.33 10.82
C THR A 264 25.06 -1.31 9.29
N LYS A 265 24.46 -2.35 8.69
CA LYS A 265 24.26 -2.40 7.23
C LYS A 265 23.32 -1.31 6.74
N ILE A 266 22.25 -1.00 7.47
CA ILE A 266 21.33 0.10 7.16
C ILE A 266 22.07 1.44 7.21
N THR A 267 22.79 1.72 8.29
CA THR A 267 23.49 3.00 8.48
C THR A 267 24.59 3.20 7.45
N GLN A 268 25.40 2.17 7.19
CA GLN A 268 26.40 2.20 6.11
C GLN A 268 25.78 2.43 4.74
N PHE A 269 24.66 1.74 4.45
CA PHE A 269 23.97 1.94 3.17
C PHE A 269 23.47 3.37 3.01
N LEU A 270 22.88 3.96 4.06
CA LEU A 270 22.44 5.36 4.05
C LEU A 270 23.58 6.34 3.82
N ASN A 271 24.73 6.14 4.49
CA ASN A 271 25.91 6.98 4.32
C ASN A 271 26.50 6.91 2.90
N ASN A 272 26.30 5.78 2.22
CA ASN A 272 26.78 5.57 0.85
C ASN A 272 25.81 6.13 -0.21
N ILE A 273 24.60 6.52 0.15
CA ILE A 273 23.66 7.15 -0.79
C ILE A 273 24.10 8.59 -1.02
N THR A 274 24.59 8.88 -2.23
CA THR A 274 25.08 10.21 -2.62
C THR A 274 23.97 11.20 -2.98
N THR A 275 22.73 10.73 -3.17
CA THR A 275 21.60 11.57 -3.58
C THR A 275 20.50 11.57 -2.53
N ASN A 276 20.08 12.75 -2.08
CA ASN A 276 19.00 12.89 -1.10
C ASN A 276 17.58 12.78 -1.71
N ASN A 277 17.45 12.40 -3.00
CA ASN A 277 16.17 12.38 -3.73
C ASN A 277 15.42 11.03 -3.68
N TRP A 278 15.75 10.19 -2.70
CA TRP A 278 15.05 8.92 -2.48
C TRP A 278 13.70 9.15 -1.80
N PHE A 279 12.72 8.28 -2.06
CA PHE A 279 11.36 8.44 -1.53
C PHE A 279 11.11 7.58 -0.29
N TYR A 280 11.51 6.30 -0.36
CA TYR A 280 11.74 5.41 0.77
C TYR A 280 12.80 4.38 0.34
N ILE A 281 13.37 3.66 1.30
CA ILE A 281 14.37 2.62 1.05
C ILE A 281 13.82 1.26 1.50
N GLU A 282 14.07 0.23 0.70
CA GLU A 282 13.60 -1.12 0.97
C GLU A 282 14.75 -2.02 1.47
N PHE A 283 14.61 -2.56 2.68
CA PHE A 283 15.53 -3.56 3.26
C PHE A 283 14.92 -4.96 3.33
N SER A 284 13.68 -5.11 2.86
CA SER A 284 13.00 -6.40 2.65
C SER A 284 12.21 -6.36 1.34
N THR A 285 12.17 -7.50 0.66
CA THR A 285 11.40 -7.72 -0.56
C THR A 285 9.94 -8.06 -0.29
N LEU A 286 9.57 -8.36 0.96
CA LEU A 286 8.23 -8.78 1.33
C LEU A 286 7.44 -7.60 1.91
N GLY A 287 6.31 -7.27 1.28
CA GLY A 287 5.30 -6.35 1.79
C GLY A 287 5.86 -5.05 2.36
N PHE A 288 5.32 -4.63 3.51
CA PHE A 288 5.57 -3.34 4.15
C PHE A 288 6.73 -3.43 5.16
N ILE A 289 7.26 -4.65 5.34
CA ILE A 289 8.42 -4.93 6.19
C ILE A 289 9.66 -4.25 5.63
N GLY A 290 10.48 -3.72 6.52
CA GLY A 290 11.80 -3.18 6.21
C GLY A 290 11.75 -1.94 5.33
N LYS A 291 10.65 -1.17 5.39
CA LYS A 291 10.51 0.10 4.67
C LYS A 291 11.03 1.23 5.56
N LEU A 292 12.05 1.93 5.06
CA LEU A 292 12.67 3.05 5.74
C LEU A 292 12.21 4.36 5.11
N PHE A 293 11.72 5.28 5.95
CA PHE A 293 11.22 6.59 5.59
C PHE A 293 12.02 7.67 6.30
N ARG A 294 12.10 8.87 5.72
CA ARG A 294 12.45 10.06 6.51
C ARG A 294 11.26 10.44 7.37
N SER A 295 11.51 10.76 8.64
CA SER A 295 10.43 11.11 9.56
C SER A 295 9.67 12.36 9.13
N GLU A 296 10.34 13.32 8.49
CA GLU A 296 9.71 14.54 7.95
C GLU A 296 8.63 14.24 6.89
N ASP A 297 8.80 13.16 6.13
CA ASP A 297 7.88 12.76 5.06
C ASP A 297 6.68 11.93 5.57
N LEU A 298 6.71 11.44 6.82
CA LEU A 298 5.71 10.50 7.33
C LEU A 298 4.28 11.02 7.26
N SER A 299 4.04 12.30 7.55
CA SER A 299 2.69 12.87 7.44
C SER A 299 2.14 12.80 6.02
N ASP A 300 2.98 12.98 5.00
CA ASP A 300 2.52 12.93 3.61
C ASP A 300 2.17 11.48 3.19
N PHE A 301 2.91 10.48 3.68
CA PHE A 301 2.54 9.06 3.54
C PHE A 301 1.26 8.72 4.29
N VAL A 302 1.15 9.10 5.56
CA VAL A 302 0.00 8.82 6.41
C VAL A 302 -1.28 9.43 5.82
N ARG A 303 -1.24 10.68 5.37
CA ARG A 303 -2.38 11.32 4.70
C ARG A 303 -2.84 10.54 3.48
N PHE A 304 -1.90 10.11 2.63
CA PHE A 304 -2.23 9.31 1.46
C PHE A 304 -2.83 7.96 1.85
N PHE A 305 -2.25 7.27 2.83
CA PHE A 305 -2.79 5.99 3.30
C PHE A 305 -4.20 6.16 3.87
N LEU A 306 -4.44 7.21 4.64
CA LEU A 306 -5.76 7.54 5.21
C LEU A 306 -6.79 7.96 4.16
N MET A 307 -6.38 8.46 2.99
CA MET A 307 -7.32 8.72 1.88
C MET A 307 -7.94 7.43 1.32
N PHE A 308 -7.19 6.32 1.35
CA PHE A 308 -7.55 5.06 0.67
C PHE A 308 -7.53 3.84 1.60
N TYR A 309 -7.54 4.05 2.92
CA TYR A 309 -7.38 2.99 3.92
C TYR A 309 -8.47 1.91 3.88
N LYS A 310 -9.62 2.23 3.28
CA LYS A 310 -10.75 1.30 3.07
C LYS A 310 -10.69 0.54 1.75
N ASP A 311 -9.83 0.97 0.83
CA ASP A 311 -9.86 0.52 -0.56
C ASP A 311 -8.78 -0.54 -0.84
N LYS A 312 -7.61 -0.41 -0.22
CA LYS A 312 -6.44 -1.26 -0.49
C LYS A 312 -5.59 -1.51 0.75
N PRO A 313 -4.90 -2.66 0.84
CA PRO A 313 -3.89 -2.90 1.85
C PRO A 313 -2.70 -1.94 1.69
N ILE A 314 -1.97 -1.70 2.78
CA ILE A 314 -0.93 -0.67 2.85
C ILE A 314 0.20 -0.85 1.82
N ASP A 315 0.51 -2.10 1.46
CA ASP A 315 1.53 -2.43 0.45
C ASP A 315 1.20 -1.84 -0.91
N LEU A 316 -0.06 -2.03 -1.34
CA LEU A 316 -0.54 -1.51 -2.61
C LEU A 316 -0.65 0.00 -2.57
N LEU A 317 -1.02 0.58 -1.42
CA LEU A 317 -1.03 2.03 -1.24
C LEU A 317 0.38 2.63 -1.33
N LEU A 318 1.39 1.96 -0.78
CA LEU A 318 2.78 2.38 -0.89
C LEU A 318 3.27 2.35 -2.35
N ASP A 319 2.86 1.34 -3.10
CA ASP A 319 3.16 1.24 -4.53
C ASP A 319 2.44 2.33 -5.34
N ASP A 320 1.17 2.61 -5.03
CA ASP A 320 0.38 3.66 -5.69
C ASP A 320 1.02 5.04 -5.49
N ILE A 321 1.34 5.44 -4.25
CA ILE A 321 1.98 6.74 -3.99
C ILE A 321 3.36 6.84 -4.62
N PHE A 322 4.15 5.75 -4.64
CA PHE A 322 5.42 5.72 -5.34
C PHE A 322 5.24 5.99 -6.83
N GLN A 323 4.28 5.33 -7.47
CA GLN A 323 3.97 5.52 -8.88
C GLN A 323 3.52 6.96 -9.17
N ILE A 324 2.60 7.51 -8.36
CA ILE A 324 2.11 8.88 -8.50
C ILE A 324 3.25 9.90 -8.42
N LYS A 325 4.23 9.66 -7.54
CA LYS A 325 5.38 10.56 -7.33
C LYS A 325 6.48 10.39 -8.36
N LYS A 326 6.69 9.20 -8.91
CA LYS A 326 7.84 8.88 -9.79
C LYS A 326 7.49 8.78 -11.27
N CYS A 327 6.22 8.59 -11.64
CA CYS A 327 5.78 8.56 -13.03
C CYS A 327 5.52 9.96 -13.57
N LYS A 328 5.91 10.20 -14.83
CA LYS A 328 5.58 11.45 -15.52
C LYS A 328 4.17 11.36 -16.12
N PRO A 329 3.41 12.47 -16.14
CA PRO A 329 2.10 12.61 -16.79
C PRO A 329 1.94 11.95 -18.16
N SER A 330 2.95 12.12 -19.01
CA SER A 330 2.88 11.78 -20.42
C SER A 330 3.53 10.43 -20.77
N GLU A 331 4.14 9.77 -19.78
CA GLU A 331 4.89 8.52 -19.93
C GLU A 331 3.96 7.31 -20.02
N ILE A 332 4.33 6.31 -20.82
CA ILE A 332 3.57 5.07 -20.91
C ILE A 332 3.71 4.31 -19.59
N PHE A 333 2.59 3.86 -19.03
CA PHE A 333 2.55 3.22 -17.71
C PHE A 333 3.58 2.08 -17.54
N ARG A 334 3.73 1.21 -18.56
CA ARG A 334 4.73 0.13 -18.55
C ARG A 334 6.16 0.64 -18.50
N GLU A 335 6.47 1.70 -19.24
CA GLU A 335 7.81 2.31 -19.24
C GLU A 335 8.13 2.90 -17.86
N CYS A 336 7.16 3.59 -17.25
CA CYS A 336 7.33 4.05 -15.87
C CYS A 336 7.56 2.90 -14.90
N LEU A 337 6.79 1.81 -15.00
CA LEU A 337 6.97 0.65 -14.12
C LEU A 337 8.36 0.03 -14.24
N GLU A 338 8.86 -0.16 -15.47
CA GLU A 338 10.21 -0.70 -15.68
C GLU A 338 11.30 0.25 -15.17
N ARG A 339 11.17 1.55 -15.43
CA ARG A 339 12.09 2.56 -14.88
C ARG A 339 12.02 2.60 -13.36
N ASN A 340 10.84 2.49 -12.77
CA ASN A 340 10.63 2.50 -11.33
C ASN A 340 11.31 1.31 -10.65
N LYS A 341 11.44 0.15 -11.30
CA LYS A 341 12.24 -0.97 -10.76
C LYS A 341 13.71 -0.61 -10.59
N GLN A 342 14.24 0.29 -11.43
CA GLN A 342 15.62 0.77 -11.35
C GLN A 342 15.79 1.94 -10.37
N VAL A 343 14.77 2.78 -10.24
CA VAL A 343 14.77 3.95 -9.33
C VAL A 343 14.46 3.56 -7.88
N ARG A 344 13.82 2.40 -7.65
CA ARG A 344 13.61 1.87 -6.30
C ARG A 344 14.94 1.54 -5.65
N ILE A 345 15.25 2.26 -4.57
CA ILE A 345 16.44 2.02 -3.78
C ILE A 345 16.14 0.86 -2.83
N ARG A 346 16.75 -0.28 -3.15
CA ARG A 346 16.59 -1.52 -2.39
C ARG A 346 17.95 -2.08 -2.01
N TYR A 347 18.12 -2.36 -0.74
CA TYR A 347 19.26 -3.12 -0.24
C TYR A 347 19.09 -4.61 -0.58
N LYS A 348 20.15 -5.24 -1.06
CA LYS A 348 20.19 -6.69 -1.33
C LYS A 348 21.46 -7.28 -0.70
N PRO A 349 21.37 -8.45 -0.04
CA PRO A 349 20.19 -9.29 0.19
C PRO A 349 19.25 -8.73 1.28
N SER A 350 18.02 -9.26 1.39
CA SER A 350 17.07 -8.85 2.45
C SER A 350 17.71 -8.92 3.84
N LEU A 351 17.46 -7.89 4.66
CA LEU A 351 17.92 -7.83 6.05
C LEU A 351 16.89 -8.42 7.03
N PHE A 352 15.65 -8.62 6.60
CA PHE A 352 14.57 -9.11 7.45
C PHE A 352 13.92 -10.34 6.83
N GLN A 353 13.78 -11.36 7.66
CA GLN A 353 13.17 -12.63 7.30
C GLN A 353 11.83 -12.78 7.96
N HIS A 354 10.77 -12.88 7.18
CA HIS A 354 9.48 -13.23 7.69
C HIS A 354 9.45 -14.72 8.11
N VAL A 355 8.98 -14.98 9.33
CA VAL A 355 8.87 -16.31 9.92
C VAL A 355 7.44 -16.63 10.41
N GLY A 356 6.51 -15.68 10.31
CA GLY A 356 5.11 -15.86 10.65
C GLY A 356 4.47 -16.97 9.81
N ILE A 357 3.91 -17.97 10.47
CA ILE A 357 3.09 -19.03 9.87
C ILE A 357 1.62 -18.76 10.16
N HIS A 358 1.31 -18.34 11.39
CA HIS A 358 -0.04 -17.95 11.78
C HIS A 358 -0.25 -16.49 11.46
N SER A 359 -1.20 -16.24 10.55
CA SER A 359 -1.52 -14.88 10.15
C SER A 359 -2.19 -14.10 11.29
N SER A 360 -2.02 -12.78 11.27
CA SER A 360 -2.84 -11.85 12.06
C SER A 360 -4.31 -11.87 11.65
N PHE A 361 -4.63 -12.47 10.50
CA PHE A 361 -5.99 -12.71 10.02
C PHE A 361 -6.48 -14.09 10.50
N PRO A 362 -7.65 -14.18 11.17
CA PRO A 362 -8.17 -15.45 11.66
C PRO A 362 -8.31 -16.51 10.56
N GLY A 363 -7.84 -17.73 10.83
CA GLY A 363 -8.02 -18.89 9.96
C GLY A 363 -7.15 -18.92 8.69
N ARG A 364 -6.11 -18.08 8.59
CA ARG A 364 -5.14 -18.12 7.47
C ARG A 364 -3.76 -18.54 7.96
N GLU A 365 -3.23 -19.62 7.38
CA GLU A 365 -1.82 -19.99 7.50
C GLU A 365 -1.05 -19.40 6.32
N GLN A 366 0.10 -18.80 6.61
CA GLN A 366 0.95 -18.11 5.65
C GLN A 366 2.28 -18.84 5.51
N TYR A 367 2.50 -19.44 4.34
CA TYR A 367 3.72 -20.20 4.04
C TYR A 367 4.77 -19.40 3.25
N TYR A 368 4.56 -18.09 3.06
CA TYR A 368 5.53 -17.22 2.40
C TYR A 368 6.77 -17.04 3.27
N LYS A 369 7.78 -17.90 3.05
CA LYS A 369 9.13 -17.75 3.58
C LYS A 369 10.02 -17.13 2.51
N LEU A 370 10.70 -16.03 2.83
CA LEU A 370 11.89 -15.68 2.08
C LEU A 370 12.92 -16.80 2.31
N LEU A 371 13.35 -17.50 1.27
CA LEU A 371 14.40 -18.50 1.41
C LEU A 371 15.73 -17.76 1.38
N TYR A 372 16.42 -17.63 2.52
CA TYR A 372 17.83 -17.34 2.48
C TYR A 372 18.58 -18.55 1.93
N THR A 373 19.41 -18.35 0.92
CA THR A 373 20.69 -19.04 0.89
C THR A 373 21.51 -18.47 2.05
N GLN A 374 21.77 -19.29 3.07
CA GLN A 374 22.87 -19.01 3.99
C GLN A 374 24.14 -19.07 3.14
N GLU A 375 24.64 -17.91 2.72
CA GLU A 375 26.08 -17.79 2.52
C GLU A 375 26.68 -17.90 3.92
N GLN A 376 27.24 -19.07 4.22
CA GLN A 376 28.15 -19.22 5.34
C GLN A 376 29.30 -18.27 5.08
N GLU A 377 29.41 -17.20 5.86
CA GLU A 377 30.71 -16.60 6.12
C GLU A 377 31.51 -17.67 6.87
N ASP A 378 32.38 -18.35 6.12
CA ASP A 378 33.28 -19.40 6.61
C ASP A 378 34.23 -18.76 7.63
N GLN A 379 33.89 -18.84 8.91
CA GLN A 379 34.90 -18.82 9.97
C GLN A 379 35.56 -20.20 9.96
N GLY A 380 36.86 -20.21 9.68
CA GLY A 380 37.63 -21.41 9.33
C GLY A 380 37.37 -22.60 10.24
N THR A 381 36.82 -23.67 9.67
CA THR A 381 37.14 -25.05 10.07
C THR A 381 36.74 -25.98 8.94
N THR A 382 37.76 -26.58 8.31
CA THR A 382 37.66 -27.53 7.20
C THR A 382 36.86 -28.78 7.56
N ALA A 383 35.64 -28.91 7.04
CA ALA A 383 34.97 -30.20 6.86
C ALA A 383 34.19 -30.20 5.52
N ARG A 384 34.82 -30.76 4.48
CA ARG A 384 34.26 -30.90 3.11
C ARG A 384 33.06 -31.86 3.12
N ARG A 385 31.83 -31.34 3.02
CA ARG A 385 30.64 -32.16 2.65
C ARG A 385 30.58 -32.36 1.14
N ARG A 386 30.38 -33.62 0.71
CA ARG A 386 30.46 -34.06 -0.69
C ARG A 386 29.32 -33.45 -1.55
N PRO A 387 29.55 -33.19 -2.86
CA PRO A 387 28.59 -32.49 -3.72
C PRO A 387 27.21 -33.14 -3.91
N GLY A 388 27.06 -34.44 -3.62
CA GLY A 388 25.82 -35.20 -3.84
C GLY A 388 24.69 -34.96 -2.84
N GLU A 389 25.00 -34.67 -1.57
CA GLU A 389 23.97 -34.49 -0.51
C GLU A 389 23.13 -33.23 -0.73
N ARG A 390 23.72 -32.18 -1.32
CA ARG A 390 23.03 -30.93 -1.66
C ARG A 390 22.02 -31.07 -2.79
N ALA A 391 22.15 -32.08 -3.66
CA ALA A 391 21.19 -32.36 -4.73
C ALA A 391 20.02 -33.23 -4.22
N LEU A 392 20.32 -34.16 -3.31
CA LEU A 392 19.33 -35.05 -2.71
C LEU A 392 18.37 -34.30 -1.78
N GLU A 393 18.90 -33.36 -0.99
CA GLU A 393 18.10 -32.51 -0.09
C GLU A 393 17.15 -31.58 -0.88
N ARG A 394 17.62 -31.01 -2.01
CA ARG A 394 16.78 -30.22 -2.92
C ARG A 394 15.67 -31.05 -3.57
N ARG A 395 15.94 -32.32 -3.89
CA ARG A 395 14.91 -33.24 -4.41
C ARG A 395 13.88 -33.59 -3.34
N ARG A 396 14.30 -33.87 -2.10
CA ARG A 396 13.38 -34.13 -0.98
C ARG A 396 12.45 -32.93 -0.70
N GLN A 397 13.00 -31.73 -0.65
CA GLN A 397 12.21 -30.51 -0.40
C GLN A 397 11.25 -30.18 -1.55
N ARG A 398 11.64 -30.45 -2.81
CA ARG A 398 10.75 -30.30 -3.99
C ARG A 398 9.64 -31.35 -4.00
N HIS A 399 9.90 -32.58 -3.56
CA HIS A 399 8.87 -33.62 -3.40
C HIS A 399 7.88 -33.29 -2.29
N GLN A 400 8.34 -32.75 -1.16
CA GLN A 400 7.49 -32.33 -0.05
C GLN A 400 6.56 -31.17 -0.45
N TRP A 401 7.06 -30.24 -1.30
CA TRP A 401 6.25 -29.17 -1.88
C TRP A 401 5.13 -29.74 -2.78
N LEU A 402 5.45 -30.65 -3.71
CA LEU A 402 4.46 -31.25 -4.62
C LEU A 402 3.35 -32.04 -3.91
N GLN A 403 3.66 -32.64 -2.75
CA GLN A 403 2.66 -33.34 -1.94
C GLN A 403 1.71 -32.38 -1.20
N SER A 404 2.19 -31.20 -0.79
CA SER A 404 1.34 -30.18 -0.15
C SER A 404 0.43 -29.41 -1.11
N SER A 405 0.79 -29.33 -2.39
CA SER A 405 0.03 -28.62 -3.43
C SER A 405 -1.11 -29.44 -4.06
N GLY A 406 -1.26 -30.71 -3.67
CA GLY A 406 -2.14 -31.67 -4.34
C GLY A 406 -3.62 -31.62 -3.95
N ASN A 407 -4.03 -30.76 -3.01
CA ASN A 407 -5.39 -30.81 -2.44
C ASN A 407 -6.17 -29.49 -2.50
N THR A 408 -6.03 -28.75 -3.60
CA THR A 408 -7.00 -27.73 -4.00
C THR A 408 -7.16 -27.78 -5.51
N GLY A 409 -8.33 -28.21 -5.99
CA GLY A 409 -8.65 -28.26 -7.40
C GLY A 409 -8.70 -26.86 -8.01
N LEU A 410 -7.75 -26.56 -8.90
CA LEU A 410 -7.83 -25.54 -9.94
C LEU A 410 -6.72 -25.82 -10.96
N ALA A 411 -7.10 -25.88 -12.24
CA ALA A 411 -6.31 -26.35 -13.36
C ALA A 411 -4.95 -25.64 -13.50
N ALA A 412 -3.89 -26.44 -13.66
CA ALA A 412 -2.53 -25.98 -13.87
C ALA A 412 -2.32 -25.37 -15.27
N LEU A 413 -1.97 -24.08 -15.32
CA LEU A 413 -1.32 -23.47 -16.48
C LEU A 413 0.19 -23.80 -16.42
N ARG A 414 0.67 -24.58 -17.39
CA ARG A 414 2.10 -24.85 -17.63
C ARG A 414 2.80 -23.61 -18.20
N PRO A 415 4.08 -23.37 -17.87
CA PRO A 415 4.90 -22.40 -18.59
C PRO A 415 5.38 -23.01 -19.91
N SER A 416 5.05 -22.38 -21.04
CA SER A 416 5.52 -22.82 -22.35
C SER A 416 6.93 -22.29 -22.63
N ALA A 417 7.75 -23.18 -23.17
CA ALA A 417 9.15 -23.00 -23.54
C ALA A 417 9.32 -22.13 -24.80
N ALA A 418 10.57 -21.67 -24.97
CA ALA A 418 11.28 -21.29 -26.19
C ALA A 418 10.48 -21.21 -27.51
N VAL A 419 10.57 -20.04 -28.16
CA VAL A 419 10.20 -19.85 -29.57
C VAL A 419 11.48 -19.60 -30.36
N GLU A 420 11.89 -20.59 -31.15
CA GLU A 420 12.71 -20.40 -32.36
C GLU A 420 11.79 -20.22 -33.59
N PRO A 421 12.29 -19.63 -34.69
CA PRO A 421 11.45 -18.95 -35.67
C PRO A 421 10.94 -19.89 -36.76
N LEU A 422 9.68 -19.69 -37.19
CA LEU A 422 9.13 -20.34 -38.38
C LEU A 422 8.49 -19.30 -39.30
N GLY A 423 9.02 -19.26 -40.52
CA GLY A 423 8.22 -19.42 -41.73
C GLY A 423 7.35 -18.26 -42.17
N ALA A 424 7.78 -17.59 -43.24
CA ALA A 424 6.97 -16.71 -44.04
C ALA A 424 5.71 -17.42 -44.59
N GLY A 425 4.56 -16.73 -44.51
CA GLY A 425 3.39 -17.01 -45.34
C GLY A 425 2.07 -17.22 -44.59
N ALA A 426 1.41 -16.15 -44.15
CA ALA A 426 -0.04 -16.15 -43.94
C ALA A 426 -0.62 -14.73 -44.07
N ARG A 427 -1.57 -14.56 -44.99
CA ARG A 427 -2.31 -13.31 -45.25
C ARG A 427 -3.21 -12.97 -44.05
N SER A 428 -3.03 -11.80 -43.45
CA SER A 428 -3.87 -11.28 -42.37
C SER A 428 -5.17 -10.69 -42.93
N SER A 429 -6.30 -11.22 -42.47
CA SER A 429 -7.59 -10.53 -42.50
C SER A 429 -7.79 -9.86 -41.14
N CYS A 430 -8.37 -8.65 -41.13
CA CYS A 430 -8.64 -7.89 -39.90
C CYS A 430 -9.64 -8.67 -39.01
N LEU A 431 -9.12 -9.44 -38.06
CA LEU A 431 -9.92 -10.05 -37.01
C LEU A 431 -10.47 -8.94 -36.11
N ARG A 432 -11.76 -8.99 -35.77
CA ARG A 432 -12.36 -8.16 -34.72
C ARG A 432 -11.53 -8.32 -33.44
N PRO A 433 -11.19 -7.23 -32.74
CA PRO A 433 -10.64 -7.35 -31.40
C PRO A 433 -11.66 -8.05 -30.49
N PRO A 434 -11.21 -8.83 -29.48
CA PRO A 434 -12.13 -9.42 -28.52
C PRO A 434 -12.96 -8.33 -27.84
N PRO A 435 -14.23 -8.58 -27.53
CA PRO A 435 -15.04 -7.60 -26.81
C PRO A 435 -14.38 -7.29 -25.47
N LEU A 436 -14.32 -6.00 -25.13
CA LEU A 436 -13.96 -5.55 -23.80
C LEU A 436 -14.88 -6.24 -22.77
N PRO A 437 -14.37 -6.61 -21.58
CA PRO A 437 -15.25 -7.12 -20.54
C PRO A 437 -16.30 -6.06 -20.23
N LEU A 438 -17.57 -6.43 -20.42
CA LEU A 438 -18.71 -5.58 -20.07
C LEU A 438 -18.58 -5.17 -18.60
N PRO A 439 -18.76 -3.87 -18.27
CA PRO A 439 -18.88 -3.46 -16.89
C PRO A 439 -20.08 -4.19 -16.29
N ARG A 440 -19.87 -4.91 -15.19
CA ARG A 440 -20.98 -5.35 -14.34
C ARG A 440 -21.77 -4.08 -13.98
N PRO A 441 -23.12 -4.10 -14.04
CA PRO A 441 -23.90 -2.95 -13.64
C PRO A 441 -23.65 -2.67 -12.16
N HIS A 442 -22.90 -1.61 -11.88
CA HIS A 442 -22.93 -0.98 -10.58
C HIS A 442 -24.32 -0.35 -10.44
N ALA A 443 -25.06 -0.80 -9.43
CA ALA A 443 -26.27 -0.15 -8.98
C ALA A 443 -25.95 1.34 -8.72
N HIS A 444 -26.51 2.21 -9.55
CA HIS A 444 -26.60 3.63 -9.26
C HIS A 444 -27.56 3.80 -8.08
N ALA A 445 -27.04 4.04 -6.88
CA ALA A 445 -27.76 4.78 -5.87
C ALA A 445 -27.48 6.27 -6.12
N PRO A 446 -28.48 7.11 -6.44
CA PRO A 446 -28.26 8.53 -6.64
C PRO A 446 -27.85 9.21 -5.32
N LEU A 447 -26.82 10.05 -5.39
CA LEU A 447 -26.57 11.07 -4.37
C LEU A 447 -27.79 11.99 -4.30
N ALA A 448 -28.63 11.80 -3.28
CA ALA A 448 -29.59 12.81 -2.86
C ALA A 448 -28.81 13.93 -2.15
N VAL A 449 -28.73 15.08 -2.83
CA VAL A 449 -28.36 16.35 -2.22
C VAL A 449 -29.50 16.76 -1.30
N ALA A 450 -29.34 16.57 0.01
CA ALA A 450 -30.24 17.14 1.01
C ALA A 450 -29.91 18.62 1.19
N ALA A 451 -30.47 19.47 0.31
CA ALA A 451 -30.61 20.89 0.55
C ALA A 451 -31.82 21.11 1.49
N GLY A 452 -31.57 21.23 2.79
CA GLY A 452 -32.58 21.68 3.74
C GLY A 452 -32.82 23.18 3.59
N ARG A 453 -33.93 23.56 2.95
CA ARG A 453 -34.55 24.88 3.14
C ARG A 453 -35.67 24.75 4.20
N PRO A 454 -35.91 25.80 5.00
CA PRO A 454 -36.76 25.75 6.18
C PRO A 454 -38.25 25.83 5.81
N PRO A 455 -39.17 25.34 6.66
CA PRO A 455 -40.59 25.54 6.44
C PRO A 455 -41.02 26.91 6.99
N ALA A 456 -41.54 27.76 6.11
CA ALA A 456 -42.59 28.74 6.43
C ALA A 456 -43.90 28.11 5.96
N GLY A 457 -45.03 28.18 6.65
CA GLY A 457 -45.40 28.71 7.94
C GLY A 457 -46.86 28.30 8.19
N LEU A 458 -47.30 28.27 9.45
CA LEU A 458 -48.70 28.44 9.77
C LEU A 458 -48.78 29.35 11.00
N VAL A 459 -49.30 30.53 10.74
CA VAL A 459 -49.66 31.59 11.68
C VAL A 459 -50.79 31.10 12.56
N TRP A 460 -50.68 31.26 13.88
CA TRP A 460 -51.74 31.79 14.75
C TRP A 460 -51.08 32.57 15.89
N GLU A 461 -51.61 33.77 16.10
CA GLU A 461 -51.21 34.79 17.06
C GLU A 461 -51.41 34.34 18.51
N THR A 462 -50.58 34.78 19.46
CA THR A 462 -50.95 35.84 20.42
C THR A 462 -49.96 35.98 21.59
N TRP A 463 -49.45 37.22 21.74
CA TRP A 463 -49.16 38.00 22.97
C TRP A 463 -48.06 37.56 23.96
N GLY A 464 -47.10 38.48 24.16
CA GLY A 464 -45.94 38.38 25.05
C GLY A 464 -46.19 38.81 26.50
N PRO A 465 -45.11 39.01 27.27
CA PRO A 465 -44.96 40.34 27.88
C PRO A 465 -43.51 40.85 27.85
N SER A 466 -43.38 42.12 27.46
CA SER A 466 -42.24 42.99 27.77
C SER A 466 -42.34 43.45 29.22
N GLY A 467 -41.23 43.40 29.95
CA GLY A 467 -41.12 44.01 31.26
C GLY A 467 -40.96 45.53 31.19
N SER A 468 -41.55 46.16 32.23
CA SER A 468 -41.13 47.38 32.94
C SER A 468 -41.01 48.70 32.17
N ASP A 469 -42.01 49.55 32.34
CA ASP A 469 -42.01 50.89 32.98
C ASP A 469 -43.51 51.29 33.10
N SER A 470 -44.10 51.89 34.14
CA SER A 470 -43.65 52.69 35.28
C SER A 470 -44.80 52.79 36.30
N ASP A 471 -44.43 53.21 37.51
CA ASP A 471 -45.20 53.66 38.67
C ASP A 471 -46.63 54.22 38.49
N ILE A 472 -47.38 54.07 39.60
CA ILE A 472 -48.67 54.66 40.05
C ILE A 472 -49.91 53.78 39.88
#